data_AF-A0AAU3IJ14-F1
#
_entry.id   AF-A0AAU3IJ14-F1
#
_cell.length_a   1.000
_cell.length_b   1.000
_cell.length_c   1.000
_cell.angle_alpha   90.00
_cell.angle_beta   90.00
_cell.angle_gamma   90.00
#
_symmetry.space_group_name_H-M   'P 1'
#
loop_
_entity.id
_entity.type
_entity.pdbx_description
1 polymer ?
#
loop_
_entity_poly.entity_id
_entity_poly.type
_entity_poly.pdbx_seq_one_letter_code
_entity_poly.pdbx_strand_id
1 'polypeptide(L)'
;MDERIVEIAGDEGSSPGRYLQYVFDDDTGTYLRPADTEQMIAFREQAVKTAYRQAQAGAGFDADAFESAWPGIWRELTKKRQETTPEYYAILDTGLLSRHPLLRGLIVDGTNLTTEPDDEDTNGHGTMVALILADGLTRRPRLLNVKVADGNGRATPRDLVKGIEWVRDFARKTSSPVCVNISLGCYSRRWGLFACDGTCDLCEAAVAAAGDVQMLTVAAGNEPNKTTCPAMAGLRGRADNIFAVAQLGWDRSGIGTVATPAGMRWIPCEETDE
;
A
#
# COMPACT_ATOMS: atom_id res chain seq x y z
N MET A 1 -18.13 -17.17 10.55
CA MET A 1 -17.16 -16.24 11.17
C MET A 1 -17.76 -15.79 12.47
N ASP A 2 -17.05 -15.95 13.58
CA ASP A 2 -17.41 -15.25 14.81
C ASP A 2 -17.14 -13.76 14.55
N GLU A 3 -18.19 -12.96 14.34
CA GLU A 3 -18.02 -11.53 14.03
C GLU A 3 -17.47 -10.72 15.21
N ARG A 4 -17.29 -11.33 16.40
CA ARG A 4 -16.67 -10.68 17.56
C ARG A 4 -15.17 -10.47 17.41
N ILE A 5 -14.48 -11.33 16.66
CA ILE A 5 -13.04 -11.23 16.43
C ILE A 5 -12.76 -11.38 14.94
N VAL A 6 -12.14 -10.36 14.35
CA VAL A 6 -11.69 -10.38 12.95
C VAL A 6 -10.18 -10.46 12.95
N GLU A 7 -9.64 -11.51 12.34
CA GLU A 7 -8.21 -11.69 12.14
C GLU A 7 -7.87 -11.55 10.66
N ILE A 8 -6.88 -10.70 10.38
CA ILE A 8 -6.34 -10.51 9.03
C ILE A 8 -5.00 -11.21 8.97
N ALA A 9 -4.97 -12.40 8.35
CA ALA A 9 -3.75 -13.17 8.13
C ALA A 9 -3.21 -12.95 6.72
N GLY A 10 -1.88 -12.79 6.59
CA GLY A 10 -1.20 -12.91 5.30
C GLY A 10 -0.90 -14.39 4.98
N ASP A 11 -0.56 -14.66 3.72
CA ASP A 11 -0.21 -16.02 3.26
C ASP A 11 1.07 -16.54 3.92
N GLU A 12 1.04 -17.81 4.33
CA GLU A 12 2.20 -18.53 4.88
C GLU A 12 3.22 -18.77 3.75
N GLY A 13 4.17 -17.85 3.59
CA GLY A 13 5.42 -18.17 2.91
C GLY A 13 6.02 -17.14 1.98
N SER A 14 5.42 -15.97 1.76
CA SER A 14 6.09 -14.97 0.90
C SER A 14 5.75 -13.49 1.15
N SER A 15 4.86 -13.18 2.08
CA SER A 15 4.59 -11.79 2.48
C SER A 15 4.56 -11.68 4.01
N PRO A 16 5.18 -10.65 4.59
CA PRO A 16 5.18 -10.47 6.03
C PRO A 16 3.82 -9.92 6.50
N GLY A 17 2.80 -10.77 6.55
CA GLY A 17 1.48 -10.44 7.06
C GLY A 17 1.16 -11.32 8.25
N ARG A 18 1.53 -10.90 9.46
CA ARG A 18 1.08 -11.55 10.69
C ARG A 18 -0.11 -10.76 11.27
N TYR A 19 -1.04 -11.53 11.82
CA TYR A 19 -2.40 -11.21 12.26
C TYR A 19 -2.63 -9.78 12.78
N LEU A 20 -3.43 -8.99 12.07
CA LEU A 20 -4.14 -7.87 12.69
C LEU A 20 -5.43 -8.43 13.31
N GLN A 21 -5.54 -8.36 14.64
CA GLN A 21 -6.74 -8.80 15.35
C GLN A 21 -7.58 -7.58 15.70
N TYR A 22 -8.88 -7.64 15.41
CA TYR A 22 -9.84 -6.61 15.78
C TYR A 22 -10.94 -7.24 16.62
N VAL A 23 -11.38 -6.53 17.64
CA VAL A 23 -12.47 -6.94 18.53
C VAL A 23 -13.67 -6.06 18.26
N PHE A 24 -14.84 -6.66 18.08
CA PHE A 24 -16.08 -5.91 17.95
C PHE A 24 -16.48 -5.33 19.31
N ASP A 25 -16.74 -4.03 19.34
CA ASP A 25 -17.27 -3.32 20.49
C ASP A 25 -18.78 -3.12 20.31
N ASP A 26 -19.55 -3.87 21.11
CA ASP A 26 -21.02 -3.87 21.08
C ASP A 26 -21.60 -2.48 21.41
N ASP A 27 -20.89 -1.66 22.20
CA ASP A 27 -21.39 -0.35 22.64
C ASP A 27 -21.33 0.68 21.52
N THR A 28 -20.28 0.64 20.71
CA THR A 28 -20.07 1.58 19.60
C THR A 28 -20.50 1.01 18.24
N GLY A 29 -20.70 -0.30 18.15
CA GLY A 29 -20.93 -1.01 16.89
C GLY A 29 -19.73 -0.95 15.95
N THR A 30 -18.52 -0.79 16.50
CA THR A 30 -17.28 -0.66 15.73
C THR A 30 -16.26 -1.71 16.11
N TYR A 31 -15.35 -2.01 15.19
CA TYR A 31 -14.21 -2.87 15.45
C TYR A 31 -13.07 -2.03 16.03
N LEU A 32 -12.61 -2.41 17.22
CA LEU A 32 -11.46 -1.83 17.89
C LEU A 32 -10.22 -2.64 17.57
N ARG A 33 -9.15 -1.93 17.20
CA ARG A 33 -7.80 -2.47 17.11
C ARG A 33 -7.15 -2.42 18.51
N PRO A 34 -6.52 -3.49 18.99
CA PRO A 34 -5.64 -3.43 20.14
C PRO A 34 -4.57 -2.36 19.95
N ALA A 35 -4.21 -1.65 21.03
CA ALA A 35 -3.07 -0.74 20.99
C ALA A 35 -1.80 -1.53 20.61
N ASP A 36 -0.91 -0.90 19.83
CA ASP A 36 0.40 -1.50 19.56
C ASP A 36 1.12 -1.77 20.90
N THR A 37 1.61 -2.99 21.07
CA THR A 37 2.45 -3.32 22.22
C THR A 37 3.78 -2.60 22.13
N GLU A 38 4.48 -2.40 23.25
CA GLU A 38 5.84 -1.82 23.23
C GLU A 38 6.78 -2.60 22.29
N GLN A 39 6.62 -3.92 22.22
CA GLN A 39 7.37 -4.77 21.29
C GLN A 39 7.07 -4.46 19.82
N MET A 40 5.79 -4.23 19.47
CA MET A 40 5.40 -3.84 18.11
C MET A 40 5.93 -2.45 17.75
N ILE A 41 5.89 -1.50 18.69
CA ILE A 41 6.42 -0.15 18.50
C ILE A 41 7.94 -0.21 18.28
N ALA A 42 8.67 -0.93 19.14
CA ALA A 42 10.12 -1.10 19.03
C ALA A 42 10.52 -1.80 17.72
N PHE A 43 9.75 -2.80 17.27
CA PHE A 43 9.96 -3.45 15.98
C PHE A 43 9.77 -2.47 14.81
N ARG A 44 8.68 -1.69 14.81
CA ARG A 44 8.42 -0.66 13.81
C ARG A 44 9.54 0.38 13.79
N GLU A 45 9.94 0.85 14.96
CA GLU A 45 11.06 1.80 15.10
C GLU A 45 12.35 1.24 14.48
N GLN A 46 12.71 0.00 14.82
CA GLN A 46 13.94 -0.62 14.31
C GLN A 46 13.90 -0.83 12.80
N ALA A 47 12.74 -1.20 12.25
CA ALA A 47 12.57 -1.38 10.82
C ALA A 47 12.67 -0.05 10.07
N VAL A 48 12.03 1.01 10.57
CA VAL A 48 12.14 2.37 10.01
C VAL A 48 13.56 2.93 10.17
N LYS A 49 14.23 2.67 11.30
CA LYS A 49 15.63 3.05 11.54
C LYS A 49 16.56 2.42 10.51
N THR A 50 16.40 1.12 10.28
CA THR A 50 17.14 0.39 9.26
C THR A 50 16.87 0.98 7.88
N ALA A 51 15.61 1.32 7.58
CA ALA A 51 15.21 1.94 6.32
C ALA A 51 15.92 3.25 6.08
N TYR A 52 15.83 4.12 7.08
CA TYR A 52 16.37 5.47 7.03
C TYR A 52 17.88 5.43 6.88
N ARG A 53 18.55 4.54 7.62
CA ARG A 53 19.99 4.34 7.53
C ARG A 53 20.43 3.82 6.15
N GLN A 54 19.67 2.89 5.56
CA GLN A 54 19.94 2.40 4.19
C GLN A 54 19.72 3.48 3.13
N ALA A 55 18.67 4.29 3.25
CA ALA A 55 18.37 5.38 2.33
C ALA A 55 19.41 6.51 2.37
N GLN A 56 20.04 6.73 3.53
CA GLN A 56 21.07 7.76 3.74
C GLN A 56 22.50 7.24 3.52
N ALA A 57 22.67 5.95 3.20
CA ALA A 57 24.00 5.36 3.03
C ALA A 57 24.71 5.90 1.78
N GLY A 58 25.68 6.79 1.99
CA GLY A 58 26.52 7.38 0.95
C GLY A 58 27.86 7.86 1.52
N ALA A 59 28.76 8.35 0.64
CA ALA A 59 30.03 8.91 1.06
C ALA A 59 29.81 10.15 1.93
N GLY A 60 30.03 10.04 3.24
CA GLY A 60 29.80 11.10 4.23
C GLY A 60 28.73 10.83 5.28
N PHE A 61 28.13 9.63 5.31
CA PHE A 61 27.18 9.26 6.37
C PHE A 61 27.90 9.09 7.73
N ASP A 62 27.55 9.92 8.71
CA ASP A 62 28.00 9.81 10.10
C ASP A 62 27.02 8.94 10.89
N ALA A 63 27.43 7.71 11.16
CA ALA A 63 26.61 6.74 11.88
C ALA A 63 26.36 7.15 13.34
N ASP A 64 27.33 7.74 14.03
CA ASP A 64 27.21 8.07 15.45
C ASP A 64 26.30 9.30 15.65
N ALA A 65 26.41 10.28 14.75
CA ALA A 65 25.48 11.40 14.70
C ALA A 65 24.04 10.94 14.42
N PHE A 66 23.85 9.98 13.51
CA PHE A 66 22.55 9.39 13.23
C PHE A 66 21.96 8.67 14.46
N GLU A 67 22.74 7.80 15.11
CA GLU A 67 22.30 7.08 16.30
C GLU A 67 21.88 8.03 17.42
N SER A 68 22.62 9.12 17.62
CA SER A 68 22.31 10.16 18.60
C SER A 68 21.04 10.96 18.25
N ALA A 69 20.80 11.21 16.96
CA ALA A 69 19.63 11.97 16.49
C ALA A 69 18.34 11.12 16.40
N TRP A 70 18.48 9.80 16.30
CA TRP A 70 17.37 8.89 16.01
C TRP A 70 16.14 9.05 16.92
N PRO A 71 16.25 9.16 18.26
CA PRO A 71 15.07 9.34 19.11
C PRO A 71 14.27 10.61 18.78
N GLY A 72 14.95 11.67 18.34
CA GLY A 72 14.30 12.91 17.87
C GLY A 72 13.63 12.73 16.51
N ILE A 73 14.32 12.07 15.57
CA ILE A 73 13.78 11.74 14.24
C ILE A 73 12.53 10.87 14.38
N TRP A 74 12.59 9.80 15.17
CA TRP A 74 11.47 8.90 15.42
C TRP A 74 10.25 9.63 16.00
N ARG A 75 10.47 10.52 16.97
CA ARG A 75 9.39 11.34 17.55
C ARG A 75 8.70 12.22 16.52
N GLU A 76 9.45 12.85 15.62
CA GLU A 76 8.86 13.68 14.55
C GLU A 76 8.16 12.85 13.47
N LEU A 77 8.70 11.67 13.12
CA LEU A 77 8.07 10.74 12.16
C LEU A 77 6.76 10.15 12.68
N THR A 78 6.66 9.90 13.99
CA THR A 78 5.48 9.29 14.63
C THR A 78 4.50 10.31 15.21
N LYS A 79 4.84 11.60 15.15
CA LYS A 79 3.97 12.67 15.63
C LYS A 79 2.66 12.65 14.86
N LYS A 80 1.55 12.38 15.55
CA LYS A 80 0.19 12.48 14.97
C LYS A 80 -0.02 13.89 14.42
N ARG A 81 0.02 14.03 13.10
CA ARG A 81 -0.38 15.27 12.43
C ARG A 81 -1.90 15.26 12.26
N GLN A 82 -2.54 16.38 12.58
CA GLN A 82 -3.87 16.67 12.04
C GLN A 82 -3.70 16.98 10.56
N GLU A 83 -3.54 15.95 9.75
CA GLU A 83 -3.65 16.10 8.31
C GLU A 83 -5.13 16.20 7.95
N THR A 84 -5.44 17.03 6.96
CA THR A 84 -6.70 16.93 6.22
C THR A 84 -6.68 15.58 5.53
N THR A 85 -7.13 14.53 6.22
CA THR A 85 -7.20 13.16 5.68
C THR A 85 -7.88 13.22 4.31
N PRO A 86 -7.21 12.77 3.25
CA PRO A 86 -7.84 12.55 1.95
C PRO A 86 -9.16 11.83 2.16
N GLU A 87 -10.20 12.31 1.51
CA GLU A 87 -11.53 11.76 1.75
C GLU A 87 -11.68 10.41 1.05
N TYR A 88 -11.02 10.24 -0.10
CA TYR A 88 -11.12 9.07 -0.96
C TYR A 88 -9.80 8.36 -1.17
N TYR A 89 -9.84 7.03 -1.12
CA TYR A 89 -8.72 6.15 -1.43
C TYR A 89 -9.14 5.14 -2.49
N ALA A 90 -8.55 5.25 -3.68
CA ALA A 90 -8.76 4.29 -4.75
C ALA A 90 -7.78 3.12 -4.64
N ILE A 91 -8.32 1.90 -4.65
CA ILE A 91 -7.54 0.67 -4.62
C ILE A 91 -7.69 -0.01 -5.98
N LEU A 92 -6.63 0.05 -6.81
CA LEU A 92 -6.57 -0.65 -8.09
C LEU A 92 -5.98 -2.04 -7.86
N ASP A 93 -6.84 -3.04 -7.73
CA ASP A 93 -6.42 -4.40 -7.34
C ASP A 93 -7.41 -5.49 -7.81
N THR A 94 -7.50 -6.62 -7.10
CA THR A 94 -8.39 -7.77 -7.38
C THR A 94 -9.86 -7.56 -7.01
N GLY A 95 -10.21 -6.35 -6.56
CA GLY A 95 -11.51 -6.01 -5.98
C GLY A 95 -11.41 -5.83 -4.47
N LEU A 96 -12.53 -5.48 -3.84
CA LEU A 96 -12.66 -5.38 -2.38
C LEU A 96 -13.85 -6.22 -1.91
N LEU A 97 -13.66 -7.00 -0.84
CA LEU A 97 -14.71 -7.80 -0.25
C LEU A 97 -15.70 -6.91 0.54
N SER A 98 -16.80 -6.48 -0.09
CA SER A 98 -17.72 -5.48 0.50
C SER A 98 -18.39 -5.95 1.79
N ARG A 99 -18.58 -7.26 1.93
CA ARG A 99 -19.15 -7.90 3.11
C ARG A 99 -18.18 -8.04 4.28
N HIS A 100 -16.88 -7.80 4.08
CA HIS A 100 -15.88 -7.90 5.12
C HIS A 100 -16.20 -6.90 6.25
N PRO A 101 -16.24 -7.32 7.54
CA PRO A 101 -16.74 -6.46 8.61
C PRO A 101 -15.98 -5.13 8.76
N LEU A 102 -14.68 -5.12 8.46
CA LEU A 102 -13.85 -3.91 8.49
C LEU A 102 -13.96 -3.02 7.24
N LEU A 103 -14.51 -3.52 6.12
CA LEU A 103 -14.70 -2.75 4.88
C LEU A 103 -16.15 -2.37 4.62
N ARG A 104 -17.11 -3.05 5.27
CA ARG A 104 -18.54 -2.80 5.12
C ARG A 104 -18.85 -1.34 5.41
N GLY A 105 -19.50 -0.68 4.46
CA GLY A 105 -19.86 0.75 4.54
C GLY A 105 -18.70 1.72 4.28
N LEU A 106 -17.49 1.24 3.98
CA LEU A 106 -16.37 2.09 3.56
C LEU A 106 -16.26 2.21 2.04
N ILE A 107 -16.68 1.20 1.29
CA ILE A 107 -16.70 1.24 -0.19
C ILE A 107 -17.87 2.10 -0.64
N VAL A 108 -17.58 3.19 -1.36
CA VAL A 108 -18.59 4.19 -1.73
C VAL A 108 -18.84 4.29 -3.23
N ASP A 109 -17.91 3.81 -4.05
CA ASP A 109 -18.01 3.75 -5.50
C ASP A 109 -16.98 2.75 -6.03
N GLY A 110 -17.07 2.39 -7.31
CA GLY A 110 -16.13 1.47 -7.92
C GLY A 110 -16.41 1.16 -9.38
N THR A 111 -15.50 0.38 -9.95
CA THR A 111 -15.64 -0.18 -11.29
C THR A 111 -15.00 -1.55 -11.36
N ASN A 112 -15.60 -2.45 -12.12
CA ASN A 112 -15.02 -3.73 -12.47
C ASN A 112 -14.61 -3.71 -13.95
N LEU A 113 -13.32 -3.85 -14.20
CA LEU A 113 -12.70 -3.86 -15.53
C LEU A 113 -12.31 -5.27 -15.97
N THR A 114 -12.63 -6.28 -15.15
CA THR A 114 -12.42 -7.70 -15.47
C THR A 114 -13.63 -8.26 -16.23
N THR A 115 -13.54 -9.53 -16.63
CA THR A 115 -14.66 -10.28 -17.20
C THR A 115 -15.51 -10.99 -16.14
N GLU A 116 -15.16 -10.88 -14.86
CA GLU A 116 -15.92 -11.47 -13.76
C GLU A 116 -17.26 -10.73 -13.56
N PRO A 117 -18.30 -11.40 -13.05
CA PRO A 117 -19.65 -10.85 -13.04
C PRO A 117 -19.87 -9.71 -12.03
N ASP A 118 -19.03 -9.61 -11.00
CA ASP A 118 -19.16 -8.65 -9.91
C ASP A 118 -17.80 -8.01 -9.56
N ASP A 119 -17.85 -6.97 -8.73
CA ASP A 119 -16.69 -6.24 -8.24
C ASP A 119 -16.12 -6.81 -6.93
N GLU A 120 -16.61 -7.97 -6.49
CA GLU A 120 -16.17 -8.60 -5.25
C GLU A 120 -14.76 -9.19 -5.40
N ASP A 121 -14.01 -9.12 -4.30
CA ASP A 121 -12.70 -9.76 -4.24
C ASP A 121 -12.83 -11.26 -3.99
N THR A 122 -12.47 -12.05 -4.98
CA THR A 122 -12.40 -13.52 -4.90
C THR A 122 -10.96 -14.01 -4.75
N ASN A 123 -9.97 -13.11 -4.82
CA ASN A 123 -8.55 -13.42 -4.65
C ASN A 123 -8.08 -13.18 -3.20
N GLY A 124 -8.46 -12.03 -2.64
CA GLY A 124 -8.10 -11.58 -1.29
C GLY A 124 -6.98 -10.53 -1.25
N HIS A 125 -6.18 -10.38 -2.31
CA HIS A 125 -5.07 -9.42 -2.34
C HIS A 125 -5.55 -7.98 -2.19
N GLY A 126 -6.54 -7.54 -2.98
CA GLY A 126 -7.09 -6.19 -2.90
C GLY A 126 -7.73 -5.88 -1.54
N THR A 127 -8.46 -6.85 -0.98
CA THR A 127 -9.01 -6.75 0.38
C THR A 127 -7.91 -6.57 1.43
N MET A 128 -6.82 -7.35 1.35
CA MET A 128 -5.68 -7.22 2.25
C MET A 128 -5.03 -5.83 2.15
N VAL A 129 -4.83 -5.35 0.92
CA VAL A 129 -4.27 -4.01 0.66
C VAL A 129 -5.14 -2.91 1.28
N ALA A 130 -6.46 -2.97 1.09
CA ALA A 130 -7.38 -1.99 1.66
C ALA A 130 -7.41 -2.03 3.20
N LEU A 131 -7.28 -3.22 3.80
CA LEU A 131 -7.25 -3.36 5.24
C LEU A 131 -5.95 -2.80 5.84
N ILE A 132 -4.79 -3.03 5.21
CA ILE A 132 -3.52 -2.40 5.63
C ILE A 132 -3.64 -0.87 5.56
N LEU A 133 -4.26 -0.34 4.50
CA LEU A 133 -4.50 1.09 4.39
C LEU A 133 -5.40 1.60 5.51
N ALA A 134 -6.56 0.95 5.74
CA ALA A 134 -7.50 1.35 6.76
C ALA A 134 -6.90 1.29 8.18
N ASP A 135 -6.03 0.30 8.45
CA ASP A 135 -5.32 0.14 9.72
C ASP A 135 -4.35 1.30 10.01
N GLY A 136 -3.75 1.87 8.97
CA GLY A 136 -2.81 2.99 9.08
C GLY A 136 -3.48 4.35 9.29
N LEU A 137 -4.80 4.46 9.09
CA LEU A 137 -5.53 5.72 9.15
C LEU A 137 -6.19 5.95 10.51
N THR A 138 -6.20 7.20 10.94
CA THR A 138 -6.88 7.63 12.17
C THR A 138 -8.39 7.83 11.98
N ARG A 139 -8.85 7.92 10.73
CA ARG A 139 -10.25 8.08 10.34
C ARG A 139 -10.62 7.03 9.31
N ARG A 140 -11.89 6.61 9.33
CA ARG A 140 -12.42 5.64 8.37
C ARG A 140 -12.37 6.23 6.95
N PRO A 141 -11.67 5.58 6.00
CA PRO A 141 -11.56 6.07 4.62
C PRO A 141 -12.87 5.84 3.84
N ARG A 142 -13.11 6.63 2.80
CA ARG A 142 -14.04 6.26 1.73
C ARG A 142 -13.24 5.57 0.62
N LEU A 143 -13.52 4.30 0.39
CA LEU A 143 -12.78 3.45 -0.54
C LEU A 143 -13.46 3.47 -1.92
N LEU A 144 -12.65 3.57 -2.96
CA LEU A 144 -13.06 3.36 -4.35
C LEU A 144 -12.52 2.00 -4.80
N ASN A 145 -13.43 1.06 -5.08
CA ASN A 145 -13.10 -0.31 -5.49
C ASN A 145 -12.82 -0.35 -7.00
N VAL A 146 -11.56 -0.37 -7.41
CA VAL A 146 -11.18 -0.38 -8.84
C VAL A 146 -10.61 -1.75 -9.19
N LYS A 147 -11.52 -2.70 -9.48
CA LYS A 147 -11.15 -4.08 -9.78
C LYS A 147 -10.58 -4.18 -11.20
N VAL A 148 -9.26 -4.31 -11.27
CA VAL A 148 -8.46 -4.40 -12.51
C VAL A 148 -7.82 -5.77 -12.69
N ALA A 149 -7.75 -6.57 -11.63
CA ALA A 149 -7.28 -7.95 -11.65
C ALA A 149 -8.41 -8.93 -11.32
N ASP A 150 -8.39 -10.10 -11.97
CA ASP A 150 -9.37 -11.18 -11.72
C ASP A 150 -9.09 -11.96 -10.42
N GLY A 151 -9.93 -12.95 -10.10
CA GLY A 151 -9.75 -13.83 -8.94
C GLY A 151 -8.44 -14.63 -8.92
N ASN A 152 -7.73 -14.72 -10.04
CA ASN A 152 -6.40 -15.33 -10.13
C ASN A 152 -5.26 -14.30 -10.03
N GLY A 153 -5.56 -13.04 -9.74
CA GLY A 153 -4.59 -11.95 -9.67
C GLY A 153 -4.08 -11.49 -11.03
N ARG A 154 -4.77 -11.82 -12.14
CA ARG A 154 -4.33 -11.46 -13.49
C ARG A 154 -4.94 -10.13 -13.90
N ALA A 155 -4.09 -9.21 -14.32
CA ALA A 155 -4.47 -7.93 -14.92
C ALA A 155 -3.74 -7.72 -16.24
N THR A 156 -4.38 -7.05 -17.20
CA THR A 156 -3.69 -6.58 -18.40
C THR A 156 -3.22 -5.13 -18.21
N PRO A 157 -2.15 -4.68 -18.91
CA PRO A 157 -1.76 -3.27 -18.89
C PRO A 157 -2.89 -2.33 -19.33
N ARG A 158 -3.78 -2.80 -20.21
CA ARG A 158 -4.95 -2.03 -20.68
C ARG A 158 -5.97 -1.82 -19.55
N ASP A 159 -6.20 -2.82 -18.71
CA ASP A 159 -7.15 -2.71 -17.60
C ASP A 159 -6.60 -1.78 -16.52
N LEU A 160 -5.29 -1.84 -16.26
CA LEU A 160 -4.61 -0.88 -15.39
C LEU A 160 -4.73 0.57 -15.90
N VAL A 161 -4.51 0.81 -17.21
CA VAL A 161 -4.70 2.14 -17.81
C VAL A 161 -6.14 2.63 -17.60
N LYS A 162 -7.14 1.81 -17.94
CA LYS A 162 -8.56 2.16 -17.75
C LYS A 162 -8.91 2.43 -16.29
N GLY A 163 -8.33 1.67 -15.35
CA GLY A 163 -8.53 1.89 -13.92
C GLY A 163 -7.98 3.24 -13.46
N ILE A 164 -6.78 3.59 -13.93
CA ILE A 164 -6.16 4.90 -13.64
C ILE A 164 -6.99 6.05 -14.25
N GLU A 165 -7.46 5.89 -15.49
CA GLU A 165 -8.34 6.86 -16.15
C GLU A 165 -9.67 7.03 -15.40
N TRP A 166 -10.28 5.95 -14.93
CA TRP A 166 -11.51 6.01 -14.14
C TRP A 166 -11.31 6.81 -12.83
N VAL A 167 -10.22 6.56 -12.11
CA VAL A 167 -9.91 7.29 -10.87
C VAL A 167 -9.63 8.77 -11.14
N ARG A 168 -8.93 9.06 -12.23
CA ARG A 168 -8.68 10.43 -12.68
C ARG A 168 -9.99 11.16 -12.98
N ASP A 169 -10.93 10.52 -13.68
CA ASP A 169 -12.25 11.07 -13.97
C ASP A 169 -13.09 11.26 -12.70
N PHE A 170 -13.00 10.35 -11.74
CA PHE A 170 -13.61 10.50 -10.43
C PHE A 170 -13.03 11.73 -9.70
N ALA A 171 -11.70 11.85 -9.65
CA ALA A 171 -10.99 12.95 -8.99
C ALA A 171 -11.38 14.32 -9.56
N ARG A 172 -11.56 14.43 -10.89
CA ARG A 172 -12.01 15.66 -11.55
C ARG A 172 -13.45 16.09 -11.21
N LYS A 173 -14.28 15.16 -10.74
CA LYS A 173 -15.70 15.40 -10.39
C LYS A 173 -15.90 15.69 -8.91
N THR A 174 -14.93 15.36 -8.06
CA THR A 174 -15.00 15.60 -6.62
C THR A 174 -14.18 16.84 -6.23
N SER A 175 -14.60 17.53 -5.17
CA SER A 175 -13.81 18.61 -4.55
C SER A 175 -12.80 18.08 -3.53
N SER A 176 -12.87 16.79 -3.18
CA SER A 176 -12.07 16.21 -2.11
C SER A 176 -10.84 15.49 -2.65
N PRO A 177 -9.70 15.54 -1.94
CA PRO A 177 -8.48 14.85 -2.37
C PRO A 177 -8.69 13.34 -2.51
N VAL A 178 -8.14 12.78 -3.58
CA VAL A 178 -8.13 11.35 -3.87
C VAL A 178 -6.68 10.84 -3.80
N CYS A 179 -6.44 9.80 -3.00
CA CYS A 179 -5.19 9.05 -3.02
C CYS A 179 -5.38 7.73 -3.76
N VAL A 180 -4.37 7.27 -4.48
CA VAL A 180 -4.46 6.05 -5.31
C VAL A 180 -3.40 5.07 -4.87
N ASN A 181 -3.80 3.82 -4.61
CA ASN A 181 -2.87 2.72 -4.41
C ASN A 181 -2.98 1.71 -5.55
N ILE A 182 -1.84 1.31 -6.10
CA ILE A 182 -1.72 0.31 -7.16
C ILE A 182 -0.67 -0.72 -6.71
N SER A 183 -1.14 -1.80 -6.08
CA SER A 183 -0.28 -2.93 -5.66
C SER A 183 -0.14 -3.97 -6.77
N LEU A 184 -0.10 -3.50 -8.01
CA LEU A 184 0.01 -4.28 -9.23
C LEU A 184 0.97 -3.58 -10.20
N GLY A 185 1.50 -4.32 -11.16
CA GLY A 185 2.30 -3.72 -12.22
C GLY A 185 2.79 -4.73 -13.24
N CYS A 186 3.39 -4.23 -14.31
CA CYS A 186 3.95 -5.06 -15.36
C CYS A 186 5.35 -4.60 -15.77
N TYR A 187 6.18 -5.52 -16.23
CA TYR A 187 7.49 -5.19 -16.81
C TYR A 187 7.34 -4.85 -18.28
N SER A 188 6.92 -3.62 -18.57
CA SER A 188 6.84 -3.14 -19.95
C SER A 188 8.24 -3.04 -20.58
N ARG A 189 8.35 -3.46 -21.84
CA ARG A 189 9.60 -3.42 -22.61
C ARG A 189 9.45 -2.57 -23.86
N ARG A 190 10.29 -1.56 -24.00
CA ARG A 190 10.39 -0.74 -25.21
C ARG A 190 11.01 -1.58 -26.32
N TRP A 191 10.29 -1.73 -27.45
CA TRP A 191 10.65 -2.61 -28.57
C TRP A 191 10.87 -4.08 -28.19
N GLY A 192 10.34 -4.53 -27.05
CA GLY A 192 10.55 -5.89 -26.53
C GLY A 192 11.95 -6.16 -25.93
N LEU A 193 12.85 -5.19 -26.01
CA LEU A 193 14.28 -5.36 -25.70
C LEU A 193 14.72 -4.57 -24.47
N PHE A 194 14.27 -3.32 -24.34
CA PHE A 194 14.74 -2.42 -23.29
C PHE A 194 13.71 -2.26 -22.19
N ALA A 195 14.15 -2.13 -20.94
CA ALA A 195 13.25 -1.76 -19.86
C ALA A 195 12.56 -0.42 -20.16
N CYS A 196 11.32 -0.26 -19.70
CA CYS A 196 10.62 1.02 -19.82
C CYS A 196 11.40 2.15 -19.13
N ASP A 197 11.41 3.32 -19.76
CA ASP A 197 11.97 4.58 -19.27
C ASP A 197 10.89 5.50 -18.67
N GLY A 198 9.74 4.95 -18.31
CA GLY A 198 8.62 5.69 -17.71
C GLY A 198 7.71 6.37 -18.71
N THR A 199 7.75 5.99 -20.00
CA THR A 199 6.95 6.62 -21.06
C THR A 199 6.00 5.65 -21.79
N CYS A 200 5.78 4.44 -21.25
CA CYS A 200 4.75 3.56 -21.82
C CYS A 200 3.35 4.06 -21.46
N ASP A 201 2.32 3.62 -22.19
CA ASP A 201 0.92 4.07 -22.00
C ASP A 201 0.46 4.01 -20.54
N LEU A 202 0.87 2.97 -19.80
CA LEU A 202 0.56 2.82 -18.38
C LEU A 202 1.24 3.88 -17.51
N CYS A 203 2.51 4.22 -17.80
CA CYS A 203 3.21 5.29 -17.11
C CYS A 203 2.63 6.66 -17.47
N GLU A 204 2.30 6.90 -18.74
CA GLU A 204 1.68 8.15 -19.18
C GLU A 204 0.29 8.33 -18.57
N ALA A 205 -0.50 7.26 -18.42
CA ALA A 205 -1.76 7.29 -17.69
C ALA A 205 -1.57 7.71 -16.22
N ALA A 206 -0.56 7.15 -15.53
CA ALA A 206 -0.23 7.51 -14.16
C ALA A 206 0.22 8.98 -14.04
N VAL A 207 1.04 9.47 -14.96
CA VAL A 207 1.47 10.88 -15.04
C VAL A 207 0.28 11.81 -15.30
N ALA A 208 -0.64 11.43 -16.16
CA ALA A 208 -1.86 12.20 -16.40
C ALA A 208 -2.75 12.25 -15.15
N ALA A 209 -2.92 11.12 -14.45
CA ALA A 209 -3.70 11.07 -13.21
C ALA A 209 -3.04 11.85 -12.06
N ALA A 210 -1.71 11.89 -12.01
CA ALA A 210 -0.95 12.64 -11.01
C ALA A 210 -1.29 14.15 -10.98
N GLY A 211 -1.77 14.72 -12.08
CA GLY A 211 -2.24 16.11 -12.14
C GLY A 211 -3.62 16.34 -11.51
N ASP A 212 -4.38 15.28 -11.21
CA ASP A 212 -5.75 15.35 -10.70
C ASP A 212 -5.91 14.73 -9.30
N VAL A 213 -5.03 13.80 -8.92
CA VAL A 213 -5.06 13.11 -7.63
C VAL A 213 -4.00 13.66 -6.68
N GLN A 214 -4.20 13.47 -5.38
CA GLN A 214 -3.27 13.94 -4.35
C GLN A 214 -1.94 13.18 -4.41
N MET A 215 -1.99 11.86 -4.55
CA MET A 215 -0.80 11.00 -4.68
C MET A 215 -1.15 9.64 -5.30
N LEU A 216 -0.15 9.01 -5.90
CA LEU A 216 -0.17 7.61 -6.34
C LEU A 216 0.92 6.84 -5.60
N THR A 217 0.56 5.78 -4.87
CA THR A 217 1.49 4.78 -4.35
C THR A 217 1.44 3.54 -5.23
N VAL A 218 2.59 3.18 -5.82
CA VAL A 218 2.65 2.09 -6.80
C VAL A 218 3.74 1.12 -6.39
N ALA A 219 3.44 -0.17 -6.31
CA ALA A 219 4.42 -1.19 -5.98
C ALA A 219 5.58 -1.19 -6.99
N ALA A 220 6.83 -1.12 -6.51
CA ALA A 220 8.02 -1.19 -7.34
C ALA A 220 8.20 -2.55 -8.03
N GLY A 221 7.56 -3.60 -7.48
CA GLY A 221 7.62 -4.97 -7.98
C GLY A 221 8.45 -5.89 -7.11
N ASN A 222 8.38 -7.18 -7.46
CA ASN A 222 8.96 -8.28 -6.68
C ASN A 222 10.09 -8.98 -7.45
N GLU A 223 10.81 -8.23 -8.29
CA GLU A 223 12.03 -8.70 -8.93
C GLU A 223 13.22 -7.79 -8.58
N PRO A 224 14.33 -8.36 -8.07
CA PRO A 224 15.51 -7.58 -7.72
C PRO A 224 16.01 -6.75 -8.91
N ASN A 225 16.43 -5.52 -8.62
CA ASN A 225 17.02 -4.58 -9.59
C ASN A 225 16.09 -4.17 -10.75
N LYS A 226 14.77 -4.39 -10.62
CA LYS A 226 13.79 -3.98 -11.62
C LYS A 226 12.71 -3.11 -11.00
N THR A 227 12.00 -2.39 -11.85
CA THR A 227 10.84 -1.59 -11.46
C THR A 227 9.71 -1.83 -12.44
N THR A 228 8.52 -2.11 -11.94
CA THR A 228 7.31 -2.29 -12.75
C THR A 228 6.77 -0.96 -13.28
N CYS A 229 5.90 -1.01 -14.28
CA CYS A 229 5.04 0.11 -14.66
C CYS A 229 3.70 -0.02 -13.91
N PRO A 230 3.11 1.09 -13.40
CA PRO A 230 3.53 2.48 -13.59
C PRO A 230 4.59 3.03 -12.61
N ALA A 231 5.12 2.24 -11.66
CA ALA A 231 6.10 2.72 -10.68
C ALA A 231 7.34 3.36 -11.33
N MET A 232 7.74 2.90 -12.52
CA MET A 232 8.80 3.49 -13.32
C MET A 232 8.61 4.99 -13.58
N ALA A 233 7.38 5.49 -13.72
CA ALA A 233 7.12 6.93 -13.87
C ALA A 233 7.60 7.73 -12.65
N GLY A 234 7.30 7.23 -11.44
CA GLY A 234 7.79 7.80 -10.19
C GLY A 234 9.30 7.69 -10.05
N LEU A 235 9.87 6.51 -10.35
CA LEU A 235 11.32 6.31 -10.33
C LEU A 235 12.09 7.26 -11.26
N ARG A 236 11.47 7.66 -12.37
CA ARG A 236 12.04 8.60 -13.34
C ARG A 236 11.70 10.05 -13.05
N GLY A 237 11.04 10.35 -11.93
CA GLY A 237 10.67 11.71 -11.54
C GLY A 237 9.74 12.38 -12.55
N ARG A 238 8.87 11.61 -13.22
CA ARG A 238 7.92 12.14 -14.22
C ARG A 238 6.80 12.98 -13.58
N ALA A 239 6.54 12.77 -12.28
CA ALA A 239 5.67 13.59 -11.44
C ALA A 239 6.07 13.43 -9.96
N ASP A 240 5.99 14.51 -9.17
CA ASP A 240 6.50 14.55 -7.80
C ASP A 240 5.65 13.75 -6.79
N ASN A 241 4.41 13.43 -7.15
CA ASN A 241 3.44 12.72 -6.31
C ASN A 241 3.17 11.28 -6.78
N ILE A 242 4.03 10.70 -7.63
CA ILE A 242 4.05 9.26 -7.93
C ILE A 242 5.18 8.61 -7.12
N PHE A 243 4.81 7.80 -6.14
CA PHE A 243 5.74 7.10 -5.27
C PHE A 243 5.86 5.64 -5.71
N ALA A 244 7.04 5.28 -6.21
CA ALA A 244 7.41 3.88 -6.45
C ALA A 244 7.82 3.26 -5.12
N VAL A 245 7.01 2.34 -4.60
CA VAL A 245 7.17 1.79 -3.26
C VAL A 245 7.90 0.45 -3.32
N ALA A 246 9.14 0.45 -2.84
CA ALA A 246 9.90 -0.76 -2.57
C ALA A 246 9.63 -1.29 -1.15
N GLN A 247 9.92 -2.57 -0.96
CA GLN A 247 9.92 -3.23 0.33
C GLN A 247 11.35 -3.31 0.86
N LEU A 248 11.58 -2.68 1.98
CA LEU A 248 12.85 -2.68 2.67
C LEU A 248 13.12 -4.03 3.31
N GLY A 249 14.38 -4.48 3.22
CA GLY A 249 14.85 -5.70 3.87
C GLY A 249 14.36 -6.98 3.18
N TRP A 250 13.72 -6.86 2.01
CA TRP A 250 13.36 -7.99 1.18
C TRP A 250 14.24 -8.05 -0.07
N ASP A 251 15.01 -9.12 -0.19
CA ASP A 251 15.97 -9.36 -1.27
C ASP A 251 15.32 -9.43 -2.66
N ARG A 252 14.02 -9.75 -2.72
CA ARG A 252 13.24 -9.77 -3.95
C ARG A 252 12.60 -8.44 -4.32
N SER A 253 12.78 -7.39 -3.51
CA SER A 253 12.14 -6.12 -3.81
C SER A 253 12.72 -5.44 -5.07
N GLY A 254 11.83 -4.82 -5.83
CA GLY A 254 12.19 -3.91 -6.91
C GLY A 254 12.76 -2.59 -6.43
N ILE A 255 13.16 -1.74 -7.37
CA ILE A 255 13.73 -0.41 -7.08
C ILE A 255 12.59 0.61 -7.03
N GLY A 256 12.46 1.31 -5.89
CA GLY A 256 11.47 2.36 -5.67
C GLY A 256 12.10 3.72 -5.39
N THR A 257 11.28 4.78 -5.38
CA THR A 257 11.65 6.11 -4.87
C THR A 257 11.56 6.18 -3.36
N VAL A 258 10.73 5.32 -2.77
CA VAL A 258 10.58 5.14 -1.32
C VAL A 258 10.68 3.66 -0.98
N ALA A 259 11.20 3.35 0.20
CA ALA A 259 11.24 1.99 0.72
C ALA A 259 10.49 1.94 2.05
N THR A 260 9.59 0.98 2.18
CA THR A 260 8.80 0.77 3.40
C THR A 260 9.24 -0.51 4.09
N PRO A 261 9.35 -0.54 5.43
CA PRO A 261 9.71 -1.76 6.13
C PRO A 261 8.75 -2.91 5.79
N ALA A 262 9.33 -4.10 5.56
CA ALA A 262 8.58 -5.34 5.56
C ALA A 262 7.65 -5.39 6.78
N GLY A 263 6.41 -5.83 6.57
CA GLY A 263 5.43 -6.02 7.63
C GLY A 263 5.93 -6.85 8.81
N MET A 264 5.16 -6.78 9.89
CA MET A 264 5.53 -7.21 11.24
C MET A 264 6.03 -8.67 11.29
N ARG A 265 7.29 -8.87 11.68
CA ARG A 265 7.83 -10.18 12.07
C ARG A 265 7.61 -10.34 13.56
N TRP A 266 6.69 -11.21 13.96
CA TRP A 266 6.60 -11.60 15.36
C TRP A 266 7.69 -12.66 15.66
N ILE A 267 8.29 -12.56 16.83
CA ILE A 267 9.09 -13.62 17.44
C ILE A 267 8.08 -14.51 18.20
N PRO A 268 8.14 -15.85 18.11
CA PRO A 268 7.31 -16.71 18.96
C PRO A 268 7.52 -16.30 20.41
N CYS A 269 6.44 -16.07 21.16
CA CYS A 269 6.56 -16.11 22.62
C CYS A 269 6.85 -17.58 22.93
N GLU A 270 8.06 -17.89 23.36
CA GLU A 270 8.25 -19.13 24.10
C GLU A 270 7.32 -19.00 25.31
N GLU A 271 6.30 -19.86 25.38
CA GLU A 271 5.60 -20.08 26.64
C GLU A 271 6.70 -20.52 27.62
N THR A 272 7.09 -19.64 28.53
CA THR A 272 7.76 -20.09 29.73
C THR A 272 6.69 -20.81 30.52
N ASP A 273 6.75 -22.14 30.48
CA ASP A 273 6.02 -23.01 31.41
C ASP A 273 6.43 -22.65 32.85
N GLU A 274 5.74 -21.69 33.47
CA GLU A 274 5.63 -21.51 34.93
C GLU A 274 4.24 -20.98 35.33
#